data_AF-A0A8D5ZH96-F1
#
_entry.id   AF-A0A8D5ZH96-F1
#
_cell.length_a   1.000
_cell.length_b   1.000
_cell.length_c   1.000
_cell.angle_alpha   90.00
_cell.angle_beta   90.00
_cell.angle_gamma   90.00
#
_symmetry.space_group_name_H-M   'P 1'
#
loop_
_entity.id
_entity.type
_entity.pdbx_description
1 polymer ?
#
loop_
_entity_poly.entity_id
_entity_poly.type
_entity_poly.pdbx_seq_one_letter_code
_entity_poly.pdbx_strand_id
1 'polypeptide(L)'
;MAFLAVIGAIVITKAPDNTLAVFNPFAWPQYAKDFAPYGGPAGALGLAMVFSITSFIGYGGSAPLGEEVEHPKQILRALSLGVFIVGAVLTEMAYAIVAGLGVNNLSALTNNPNPDVQTISGIIVMGLYLGIIGSMGLFLVAMNSAFSDAVAMQSNAGRVYFSMARDNVIPKWFSKIHPKYHTPYRALTFIGIASSISQPS
;
A
#
# COMPACT_ATOMS: atom_id res chain seq x y z
N MET A 1 8.65 8.51 0.93
CA MET A 1 9.72 7.56 0.56
C MET A 1 11.01 7.81 1.33
N ALA A 2 11.67 8.97 1.22
CA ALA A 2 12.92 9.24 1.97
C ALA A 2 12.81 9.05 3.49
N PHE A 3 11.72 9.52 4.10
CA PHE A 3 11.43 9.29 5.53
C PHE A 3 11.35 7.80 5.89
N LEU A 4 10.70 7.00 5.04
CA LEU A 4 10.55 5.56 5.25
C LEU A 4 11.90 4.85 5.13
N ALA A 5 12.70 5.16 4.10
CA ALA A 5 14.03 4.58 3.93
C ALA A 5 14.97 4.91 5.10
N VAL A 6 14.99 6.17 5.56
CA VAL A 6 15.84 6.56 6.71
C VAL A 6 15.45 5.79 7.97
N ILE A 7 14.14 5.64 8.21
CA ILE A 7 13.64 4.95 9.39
C ILE A 7 13.87 3.44 9.32
N GLY A 8 13.63 2.84 8.15
CA GLY A 8 13.95 1.43 7.89
C GLY A 8 15.40 1.13 8.20
N ALA A 9 16.32 1.92 7.64
CA ALA A 9 17.74 1.83 7.94
C ALA A 9 18.07 1.94 9.44
N ILE A 10 17.44 2.87 10.18
CA ILE A 10 17.67 3.01 11.62
C ILE A 10 17.22 1.75 12.38
N VAL A 11 16.04 1.21 12.08
CA VAL A 11 15.55 -0.01 12.72
C VAL A 11 16.47 -1.17 12.41
N ILE A 12 16.88 -1.33 11.14
CA ILE A 12 17.82 -2.38 10.74
C ILE A 12 19.12 -2.25 11.53
N THR A 13 19.76 -1.08 11.60
CA THR A 13 21.04 -0.94 12.34
C THR A 13 20.95 -1.26 13.83
N LYS A 14 19.77 -1.12 14.44
CA LYS A 14 19.54 -1.38 15.88
C LYS A 14 18.92 -2.74 16.16
N ALA A 15 18.40 -3.43 15.14
CA ALA A 15 17.71 -4.69 15.30
C ALA A 15 18.70 -5.80 15.72
N PRO A 16 18.39 -6.58 16.77
CA PRO A 16 19.26 -7.67 17.23
C PRO A 16 19.28 -8.86 16.26
N ASP A 17 18.20 -9.06 15.49
CA ASP A 17 18.00 -10.24 14.62
C ASP A 17 18.22 -9.93 13.13
N ASN A 18 19.29 -9.21 12.79
CA ASN A 18 19.69 -8.97 11.40
C ASN A 18 20.27 -10.21 10.74
N THR A 19 19.42 -11.19 10.45
CA THR A 19 19.81 -12.45 9.83
C THR A 19 19.13 -12.61 8.48
N LEU A 20 19.78 -13.34 7.58
CA LEU A 20 19.16 -13.74 6.30
C LEU A 20 17.98 -14.70 6.51
N ALA A 21 17.81 -15.23 7.72
CA ALA A 21 16.65 -16.05 8.09
C ALA A 21 15.33 -15.29 7.89
N VAL A 22 15.32 -13.96 7.97
CA VAL A 22 14.13 -13.13 7.68
C VAL A 22 13.56 -13.37 6.28
N PHE A 23 14.39 -13.72 5.30
CA PHE A 23 13.93 -13.99 3.93
C PHE A 23 13.61 -15.46 3.67
N ASN A 24 13.87 -16.34 4.64
CA ASN A 24 13.75 -17.78 4.46
C ASN A 24 12.70 -18.38 5.41
N PRO A 25 11.43 -18.53 4.97
CA PRO A 25 10.39 -19.13 5.80
C PRO A 25 10.63 -20.61 6.09
N PHE A 26 11.54 -21.29 5.38
CA PHE A 26 11.97 -22.65 5.75
C PHE A 26 12.87 -22.66 6.99
N ALA A 27 13.45 -21.52 7.35
CA ALA A 27 14.22 -21.34 8.58
C ALA A 27 13.33 -20.98 9.78
N TRP A 28 12.00 -21.02 9.65
CA TRP A 28 11.05 -20.65 10.69
C TRP A 28 10.25 -21.86 11.22
N PRO A 29 10.91 -22.81 11.92
CA PRO A 29 10.26 -24.04 12.37
C PRO A 29 9.07 -23.78 13.33
N GLN A 30 9.08 -22.66 14.04
CA GLN A 30 8.00 -22.26 14.94
C GLN A 30 6.67 -21.98 14.22
N TYR A 31 6.69 -21.57 12.95
CA TYR A 31 5.49 -21.28 12.15
C TYR A 31 5.07 -22.42 11.23
N ALA A 32 5.71 -23.59 11.34
CA ALA A 32 5.40 -24.75 10.50
C ALA A 32 3.93 -25.18 10.59
N LYS A 33 3.31 -25.05 11.78
CA LYS A 33 1.87 -25.34 11.98
C LYS A 33 0.96 -24.30 11.32
N ASP A 34 1.35 -23.03 11.33
CA ASP A 34 0.59 -21.94 10.71
C ASP A 34 0.70 -21.97 9.18
N PHE A 35 1.80 -22.47 8.64
CA PHE A 35 2.00 -22.65 7.20
C PHE A 35 1.38 -23.93 6.64
N ALA A 36 1.15 -24.95 7.48
CA ALA A 36 0.62 -26.24 7.04
C ALA A 36 -0.72 -26.14 6.26
N PRO A 37 -1.73 -25.34 6.68
CA PRO A 37 -2.97 -25.16 5.92
C PRO A 37 -2.78 -24.58 4.52
N TYR A 38 -1.67 -23.86 4.29
CA TYR A 38 -1.39 -23.17 3.04
C TYR A 38 -0.44 -23.95 2.12
N GLY A 39 -0.04 -25.18 2.49
CA GLY A 39 0.93 -25.98 1.74
C GLY A 39 2.37 -25.87 2.26
N GLY A 40 2.55 -25.53 3.54
CA GLY A 40 3.84 -25.40 4.20
C GLY A 40 4.59 -24.11 3.83
N PRO A 41 5.90 -24.00 4.14
CA PRO A 41 6.68 -22.79 3.89
C PRO A 41 6.68 -22.36 2.42
N ALA A 42 6.60 -23.30 1.47
CA ALA A 42 6.47 -23.01 0.04
C ALA A 42 5.12 -22.33 -0.28
N GLY A 43 4.04 -22.78 0.34
CA GLY A 43 2.73 -22.16 0.22
C GLY A 43 2.67 -20.75 0.81
N ALA A 44 3.33 -20.55 1.96
CA ALA A 44 3.48 -19.23 2.57
C ALA A 44 4.25 -18.24 1.67
N LEU A 45 5.30 -18.69 0.97
CA LEU A 45 5.97 -17.89 -0.06
C LEU A 45 5.03 -17.52 -1.21
N GLY A 46 4.19 -18.47 -1.66
CA GLY A 46 3.18 -18.20 -2.69
C GLY A 46 2.20 -17.11 -2.26
N LEU A 47 1.68 -17.19 -1.03
CA LEU A 47 0.82 -16.15 -0.46
C LEU A 47 1.55 -14.80 -0.33
N ALA A 48 2.79 -14.81 0.14
CA ALA A 48 3.61 -13.60 0.23
C ALA A 48 3.80 -12.93 -1.14
N MET A 49 3.99 -13.70 -2.22
CA MET A 49 4.02 -13.16 -3.59
C MET A 49 2.68 -12.55 -4.00
N VAL A 50 1.56 -13.20 -3.70
CA VAL A 50 0.22 -12.65 -4.00
C VAL A 50 0.01 -11.31 -3.32
N PHE A 51 0.29 -11.22 -2.01
CA PHE A 51 0.19 -9.95 -1.28
C PHE A 51 1.16 -8.89 -1.80
N SER A 52 2.41 -9.29 -2.11
CA SER A 52 3.41 -8.38 -2.66
C SER A 52 2.99 -7.80 -4.01
N ILE A 53 2.46 -8.62 -4.92
CA ILE A 53 1.95 -8.16 -6.22
C ILE A 53 0.73 -7.24 -6.01
N THR A 54 -0.13 -7.57 -5.05
CA THR A 54 -1.30 -6.76 -4.69
C THR A 54 -0.90 -5.37 -4.20
N SER A 55 0.25 -5.23 -3.51
CA SER A 55 0.78 -3.92 -3.08
C SER A 55 1.17 -2.98 -4.24
N PHE A 56 1.32 -3.49 -5.47
CA PHE A 56 1.58 -2.67 -6.66
C PHE A 56 0.34 -2.43 -7.53
N ILE A 57 -0.84 -2.89 -7.08
CA ILE A 57 -2.10 -2.54 -7.74
C ILE A 57 -2.29 -1.02 -7.65
N GLY A 58 -2.71 -0.42 -8.76
CA GLY A 58 -2.84 1.04 -8.89
C GLY A 58 -1.79 1.67 -9.80
N TYR A 59 -0.70 0.97 -10.10
CA TYR A 59 0.29 1.42 -11.09
C TYR A 59 -0.33 1.68 -12.47
N GLY A 60 -1.36 0.91 -12.86
CA GLY A 60 -2.09 1.10 -14.12
C GLY A 60 -2.81 2.46 -14.25
N GLY A 61 -3.09 3.14 -13.14
CA GLY A 61 -3.68 4.49 -13.14
C GLY A 61 -2.73 5.59 -13.62
N SER A 62 -1.44 5.28 -13.78
CA SER A 62 -0.44 6.21 -14.33
C SER A 62 -0.42 6.25 -15.86
N ALA A 63 -1.04 5.28 -16.54
CA ALA A 63 -1.07 5.22 -18.00
C ALA A 63 -1.81 6.41 -18.66
N PRO A 64 -2.98 6.87 -18.16
CA PRO A 64 -3.66 8.04 -18.72
C PRO A 64 -2.91 9.35 -18.45
N LEU A 65 -2.23 9.46 -17.31
CA LEU A 65 -1.33 10.59 -17.01
C LEU A 65 -0.17 10.65 -18.01
N GLY A 66 0.16 9.53 -18.65
CA GLY A 66 1.13 9.44 -19.73
C GLY A 66 0.80 10.34 -20.93
N GLU A 67 -0.48 10.57 -21.20
CA GLU A 67 -0.96 11.40 -22.30
C GLU A 67 -0.88 12.91 -21.98
N GLU A 68 -0.79 13.27 -20.69
CA GLU A 68 -0.75 14.65 -20.20
C GLU A 68 0.70 15.18 -20.06
N VAL A 69 1.72 14.38 -20.36
CA VAL A 69 3.14 14.72 -20.14
C VAL A 69 3.83 15.14 -21.44
N GLU A 70 4.59 16.24 -21.38
CA GLU A 70 5.30 16.84 -22.52
C GLU A 70 6.32 15.90 -23.21
N HIS A 71 6.84 14.90 -22.49
CA HIS A 71 7.88 13.97 -22.97
C HIS A 71 7.52 12.49 -22.78
N PRO A 72 6.70 11.91 -23.67
CA PRO A 72 6.18 10.54 -23.54
C PRO A 72 7.25 9.44 -23.47
N LYS A 73 8.40 9.63 -24.14
CA LYS A 73 9.51 8.65 -24.11
C LYS A 73 10.21 8.55 -22.75
N GLN A 74 10.10 9.58 -21.91
CA GLN A 74 10.73 9.60 -20.58
C GLN A 74 9.84 8.94 -19.52
N ILE A 75 8.54 8.83 -19.78
CA ILE A 75 7.55 8.29 -18.86
C ILE A 75 7.82 6.82 -18.54
N LEU A 76 8.14 6.00 -19.54
CA LEU A 76 8.48 4.59 -19.32
C LEU A 76 9.69 4.43 -18.38
N ARG A 77 10.69 5.30 -18.51
CA ARG A 77 11.87 5.29 -17.63
C ARG A 77 11.52 5.77 -16.22
N ALA A 78 10.78 6.86 -16.11
CA ALA A 78 10.35 7.42 -14.83
C ALA A 78 9.46 6.44 -14.05
N LEU A 79 8.52 5.79 -14.74
CA LEU A 79 7.65 4.76 -14.19
C LEU A 79 8.45 3.53 -13.74
N SER A 80 9.35 3.02 -14.58
CA SER A 80 10.18 1.86 -14.22
C SER A 80 11.04 2.16 -13.00
N LEU A 81 11.73 3.31 -12.99
CA LEU A 81 12.50 3.78 -11.84
C LEU A 81 11.62 3.95 -10.59
N GLY A 82 10.42 4.49 -10.75
CA GLY A 82 9.44 4.63 -9.67
C GLY A 82 9.09 3.29 -9.04
N VAL A 83 8.78 2.28 -9.85
CA VAL A 83 8.48 0.92 -9.36
C VAL A 83 9.68 0.33 -8.62
N PHE A 84 10.89 0.46 -9.15
CA PHE A 84 12.10 -0.04 -8.49
C PHE A 84 12.35 0.65 -7.15
N ILE A 85 12.25 1.98 -7.09
CA ILE A 85 12.47 2.74 -5.86
C ILE A 85 11.41 2.38 -4.81
N VAL A 86 10.14 2.32 -5.21
CA VAL A 86 9.04 1.96 -4.30
C VAL A 86 9.23 0.53 -3.81
N GLY A 87 9.52 -0.42 -4.70
CA GLY A 87 9.73 -1.82 -4.32
C GLY A 87 10.92 -2.01 -3.39
N ALA A 88 12.02 -1.28 -3.60
CA ALA A 88 13.16 -1.31 -2.69
C ALA A 88 12.80 -0.82 -1.29
N VAL A 89 12.12 0.33 -1.18
CA VAL A 89 11.73 0.91 0.12
C VAL A 89 10.69 0.05 0.83
N LEU A 90 9.73 -0.54 0.11
CA LEU A 90 8.74 -1.43 0.71
C LEU A 90 9.39 -2.73 1.21
N THR A 91 10.34 -3.29 0.46
CA THR A 91 11.09 -4.48 0.86
C THR A 91 11.97 -4.21 2.06
N GLU A 92 12.67 -3.07 2.08
CA GLU A 92 13.45 -2.59 3.21
C GLU A 92 12.58 -2.48 4.47
N MET A 93 11.38 -1.89 4.35
CA MET A 93 10.48 -1.74 5.49
C MET A 93 9.92 -3.06 5.99
N ALA A 94 9.54 -3.97 5.08
CA ALA A 94 9.11 -5.31 5.46
C ALA A 94 10.22 -6.04 6.24
N TYR A 95 11.47 -5.93 5.78
CA TYR A 95 12.63 -6.47 6.48
C TYR A 95 12.84 -5.81 7.84
N ALA A 96 12.78 -4.48 7.92
CA ALA A 96 12.95 -3.73 9.16
C ALA A 96 11.92 -4.13 10.24
N ILE A 97 10.67 -4.36 9.85
CA ILE A 97 9.61 -4.80 10.79
C ILE A 97 9.92 -6.19 11.34
N VAL A 98 10.28 -7.14 10.48
CA VAL A 98 10.56 -8.53 10.89
C VAL A 98 11.86 -8.62 11.71
N ALA A 99 12.92 -7.94 11.29
CA ALA A 99 14.18 -7.85 12.04
C ALA A 99 14.00 -7.13 13.38
N GLY A 100 13.18 -6.07 13.41
CA GLY A 100 12.91 -5.28 14.60
C GLY A 100 12.13 -6.03 15.68
N LEU A 101 11.18 -6.89 15.31
CA LEU A 101 10.42 -7.74 16.25
C LEU A 101 11.16 -9.04 16.60
N GLY A 102 12.02 -9.49 15.69
CA GLY A 102 12.60 -10.81 15.72
C GLY A 102 11.64 -11.87 15.18
N VAL A 103 12.21 -12.84 14.48
CA VAL A 103 11.46 -13.94 13.83
C VAL A 103 10.69 -14.78 14.85
N ASN A 104 11.04 -14.76 16.13
CA ASN A 104 10.35 -15.52 17.16
C ASN A 104 9.05 -14.86 17.65
N ASN A 105 8.88 -13.55 17.42
CA ASN A 105 7.74 -12.77 17.93
C ASN A 105 6.76 -12.34 16.83
N LEU A 106 6.82 -12.92 15.63
CA LEU A 106 5.92 -12.55 14.52
C LEU A 106 4.46 -12.92 14.79
N SER A 107 4.17 -13.78 15.76
CA SER A 107 2.79 -14.03 16.20
C SER A 107 2.11 -12.78 16.77
N ALA A 108 2.88 -11.79 17.25
CA ALA A 108 2.36 -10.49 17.62
C ALA A 108 1.77 -9.71 16.42
N LEU A 109 2.17 -10.06 15.20
CA LEU A 109 1.65 -9.50 13.95
C LEU A 109 0.34 -10.17 13.51
N THR A 110 0.19 -11.47 13.77
CA THR A 110 -0.90 -12.30 13.20
C THR A 110 -2.17 -12.33 14.05
N ASN A 111 -2.13 -11.88 15.31
CA ASN A 111 -3.28 -11.89 16.21
C ASN A 111 -4.38 -10.86 15.85
N ASN A 112 -4.30 -10.19 14.70
CA ASN A 112 -5.29 -9.22 14.29
C ASN A 112 -5.69 -9.44 12.82
N PRO A 113 -6.95 -9.81 12.54
CA PRO A 113 -7.38 -10.27 11.21
C PRO A 113 -7.56 -9.16 10.16
N ASN A 114 -7.25 -7.89 10.48
CA ASN A 114 -7.50 -6.77 9.58
C ASN A 114 -6.19 -6.34 8.85
N PRO A 115 -6.12 -6.34 7.51
CA PRO A 115 -4.91 -5.97 6.76
C PRO A 115 -4.39 -4.55 7.04
N ASP A 116 -5.25 -3.63 7.49
CA ASP A 116 -4.88 -2.29 7.93
C ASP A 116 -3.96 -2.31 9.18
N VAL A 117 -3.97 -3.41 9.93
CA VAL A 117 -3.20 -3.61 11.17
C VAL A 117 -1.72 -3.84 10.90
N GLN A 118 -1.31 -4.18 9.66
CA GLN A 118 0.11 -4.17 9.29
C GLN A 118 0.75 -2.80 9.52
N THR A 119 -0.04 -1.73 9.37
CA THR A 119 0.36 -0.35 9.71
C THR A 119 0.62 -0.20 11.21
N ILE A 120 -0.20 -0.84 12.06
CA ILE A 120 -0.05 -0.80 13.53
C ILE A 120 1.20 -1.55 13.97
N SER A 121 1.51 -2.69 13.34
CA SER A 121 2.76 -3.41 13.58
C SER A 121 3.99 -2.56 13.25
N GLY A 122 3.97 -1.88 12.11
CA GLY A 122 5.00 -0.89 11.78
C GLY A 122 5.10 0.22 12.83
N ILE A 123 3.97 0.77 13.27
CA ILE A 123 3.91 1.83 14.30
C ILE A 123 4.46 1.34 15.64
N ILE A 124 4.18 0.10 16.04
CA ILE A 124 4.69 -0.51 17.28
C ILE A 124 6.21 -0.67 17.18
N VAL A 125 6.72 -1.25 16.09
CA VAL A 125 8.18 -1.39 15.89
C VAL A 125 8.86 -0.03 15.90
N MET A 126 8.30 0.97 15.22
CA MET A 126 8.85 2.31 15.24
C MET A 126 8.80 2.94 16.63
N GLY A 127 7.74 2.69 17.40
CA GLY A 127 7.66 3.10 18.81
C GLY A 127 8.77 2.48 19.66
N LEU A 128 9.12 1.22 19.43
CA LEU A 128 10.18 0.52 20.18
C LEU A 128 11.57 1.10 19.91
N TYR A 129 11.90 1.44 18.66
CA TYR A 129 13.25 1.86 18.27
C TYR A 129 13.49 3.38 18.22
N LEU A 130 12.43 4.16 17.99
CA LEU A 130 12.46 5.61 17.79
C LEU A 130 11.58 6.36 18.80
N GLY A 131 10.93 5.65 19.73
CA GLY A 131 10.03 6.24 20.72
C GLY A 131 8.76 6.81 20.10
N ILE A 132 8.04 7.61 20.89
CA ILE A 132 6.76 8.23 20.49
C ILE A 132 6.86 9.08 19.22
N ILE A 133 8.03 9.66 18.96
CA ILE A 133 8.27 10.50 17.77
C ILE A 133 8.25 9.63 16.50
N GLY A 134 8.86 8.44 16.54
CA GLY A 134 8.86 7.52 15.40
C GLY A 134 7.48 6.93 15.10
N SER A 135 6.73 6.55 16.14
CA SER A 135 5.37 6.03 15.99
C SER A 135 4.42 7.10 15.45
N MET A 136 4.46 8.33 15.98
CA MET A 136 3.67 9.46 15.47
C MET A 136 4.06 9.83 14.04
N GLY A 137 5.36 9.84 13.73
CA GLY A 137 5.84 10.14 12.38
C GLY A 137 5.35 9.13 11.35
N LEU A 138 5.42 7.83 11.66
CA LEU A 138 4.90 6.80 10.76
C LEU A 138 3.37 6.88 10.63
N PHE A 139 2.66 7.14 11.73
CA PHE A 139 1.22 7.32 11.72
C PHE A 139 0.79 8.47 10.79
N LEU A 140 1.43 9.64 10.88
CA LEU A 140 1.13 10.78 10.02
C LEU A 140 1.40 10.47 8.54
N VAL A 141 2.51 9.78 8.24
CA VAL A 141 2.83 9.38 6.86
C VAL A 141 1.81 8.37 6.33
N ALA A 142 1.40 7.40 7.14
CA ALA A 142 0.38 6.42 6.78
C ALA A 142 -0.97 7.09 6.52
N MET A 143 -1.40 8.01 7.39
CA MET A 143 -2.64 8.79 7.20
C MET A 143 -2.60 9.63 5.92
N ASN A 144 -1.50 10.34 5.69
CA ASN A 144 -1.36 11.15 4.48
C ASN A 144 -1.39 10.27 3.21
N SER A 145 -0.77 9.09 3.27
CA SER A 145 -0.79 8.13 2.16
C SER A 145 -2.20 7.62 1.89
N ALA A 146 -2.92 7.18 2.94
CA ALA A 146 -4.29 6.69 2.82
C ALA A 146 -5.25 7.77 2.29
N PHE A 147 -5.09 9.00 2.75
CA PHE A 147 -5.89 10.12 2.26
C PHE A 147 -5.59 10.44 0.79
N SER A 148 -4.32 10.47 0.41
CA SER A 148 -3.91 10.72 -0.98
C SER A 148 -4.43 9.65 -1.92
N ASP A 149 -4.38 8.38 -1.52
CA ASP A 149 -4.90 7.25 -2.28
C ASP A 149 -6.42 7.35 -2.44
N ALA A 150 -7.16 7.59 -1.35
CA ALA A 150 -8.61 7.77 -1.40
C ALA A 150 -9.04 8.89 -2.35
N VAL A 151 -8.32 10.02 -2.37
CA VAL A 151 -8.58 11.13 -3.30
C VAL A 151 -8.29 10.73 -4.75
N ALA A 152 -7.16 10.04 -4.99
CA ALA A 152 -6.79 9.57 -6.32
C ALA A 152 -7.82 8.57 -6.88
N MET A 153 -8.24 7.60 -6.08
CA MET A 153 -9.26 6.62 -6.47
C MET A 153 -10.61 7.27 -6.80
N GLN A 154 -11.06 8.23 -5.97
CA GLN A 154 -12.30 8.97 -6.24
C GLN A 154 -12.22 9.77 -7.55
N SER A 155 -11.09 10.44 -7.80
CA SER A 155 -10.87 11.20 -9.03
C SER A 155 -10.91 10.29 -10.26
N ASN A 156 -10.20 9.15 -10.21
CA ASN A 156 -10.16 8.17 -11.30
C ASN A 156 -11.54 7.57 -11.58
N ALA A 157 -12.25 7.12 -10.54
CA ALA A 157 -13.61 6.60 -10.67
C ALA A 157 -14.52 7.67 -11.29
N GLY A 158 -14.48 8.92 -10.80
CA GLY A 158 -15.25 10.02 -11.37
C GLY A 158 -15.04 10.22 -12.87
N ARG A 159 -13.80 10.12 -13.36
CA ARG A 159 -13.46 10.18 -14.80
C ARG A 159 -14.05 9.01 -15.58
N VAL A 160 -14.01 7.79 -15.03
CA VAL A 160 -14.59 6.59 -15.64
C VAL A 160 -16.11 6.73 -15.79
N TYR A 161 -16.82 7.07 -14.72
CA TYR A 161 -18.28 7.28 -14.76
C TYR A 161 -18.66 8.42 -15.74
N PHE A 162 -17.88 9.50 -15.78
CA PHE A 162 -18.08 10.58 -16.74
C PHE A 162 -17.95 10.07 -18.19
N SER A 163 -16.92 9.28 -18.50
CA SER A 163 -16.70 8.73 -19.85
C SER A 163 -17.82 7.77 -20.26
N MET A 164 -18.26 6.89 -19.36
CA MET A 164 -19.38 5.98 -19.60
C MET A 164 -20.70 6.74 -19.85
N ALA A 165 -20.91 7.85 -19.15
CA ALA A 165 -22.10 8.69 -19.33
C ALA A 165 -22.08 9.45 -20.66
N ARG A 166 -20.89 9.89 -21.11
CA ARG A 166 -20.69 10.50 -22.43
C ARG A 166 -20.99 9.50 -23.55
N ASP A 167 -20.59 8.25 -23.36
CA ASP A 167 -20.77 7.18 -24.33
C ASP A 167 -22.18 6.55 -24.23
N ASN A 168 -23.09 7.14 -23.45
CA ASN A 168 -24.50 6.74 -23.22
C ASN A 168 -24.68 5.34 -22.62
N VAL A 169 -23.66 4.79 -21.96
CA VAL A 169 -23.73 3.50 -21.25
C VAL A 169 -24.50 3.65 -19.94
N ILE A 170 -24.38 4.80 -19.27
CA ILE A 170 -25.08 5.13 -18.03
C ILE A 170 -25.81 6.48 -18.18
N PRO A 171 -26.72 6.86 -17.26
CA PRO A 171 -27.48 8.10 -17.38
C PRO A 171 -26.59 9.35 -17.55
N LYS A 172 -26.95 10.22 -18.50
CA LYS A 172 -26.27 11.51 -18.77
C LYS A 172 -26.17 12.43 -17.54
N TRP A 173 -26.90 12.13 -16.48
CA TRP A 173 -26.77 12.83 -15.20
C TRP A 173 -25.33 12.81 -14.66
N PHE A 174 -24.58 11.73 -14.89
CA PHE A 174 -23.19 11.57 -14.48
C PHE A 174 -22.18 12.36 -15.33
N SER A 175 -22.57 12.85 -16.52
CA SER A 175 -21.68 13.64 -17.38
C SER A 175 -21.65 15.15 -17.06
N LYS A 176 -22.24 15.58 -15.93
CA LYS A 176 -22.26 17.01 -15.57
C LYS A 176 -20.96 17.43 -14.88
N ILE A 177 -20.29 18.40 -15.48
CA ILE A 177 -19.04 18.99 -14.98
C ILE A 177 -19.33 20.24 -14.13
N HIS A 178 -18.55 20.45 -13.08
CA HIS A 178 -18.60 21.66 -12.28
C HIS A 178 -18.00 22.86 -13.04
N PRO A 179 -18.72 23.99 -13.18
CA PRO A 179 -18.31 25.10 -14.05
C PRO A 179 -17.00 25.79 -13.63
N LYS A 180 -16.70 25.81 -12.32
CA LYS A 180 -15.46 26.40 -11.78
C LYS A 180 -14.26 25.44 -11.72
N TYR A 181 -14.48 24.19 -11.31
CA TYR A 181 -13.42 23.22 -11.02
C TYR A 181 -13.18 22.20 -12.13
N HIS A 182 -14.04 22.20 -13.16
CA HIS A 182 -13.96 21.28 -14.30
C HIS A 182 -13.93 19.79 -13.91
N THR A 183 -14.54 19.44 -12.76
CA THR A 183 -14.64 18.06 -12.26
C THR A 183 -16.06 17.49 -12.39
N PRO A 184 -16.23 16.16 -12.58
CA PRO A 184 -17.54 15.52 -12.66
C PRO A 184 -18.18 15.38 -11.27
N TYR A 185 -18.62 16.50 -10.68
CA TYR A 185 -19.05 16.57 -9.28
C TYR A 185 -20.19 15.60 -8.92
N ARG A 186 -21.13 15.35 -9.84
CA ARG A 186 -22.24 14.42 -9.60
C ARG A 186 -21.79 12.96 -9.50
N ALA A 187 -20.83 12.58 -10.34
CA ALA A 187 -20.22 11.24 -10.25
C ALA A 187 -19.46 11.09 -8.94
N LEU A 188 -18.67 12.10 -8.55
CA LEU A 188 -17.92 12.09 -7.30
C LEU A 188 -18.84 11.99 -6.07
N THR A 189 -19.93 12.77 -6.01
CA THR A 189 -20.90 12.70 -4.90
C THR A 189 -21.55 11.32 -4.81
N PHE A 190 -21.93 10.73 -5.95
CA PHE A 190 -22.51 9.39 -5.96
C PHE A 190 -21.52 8.32 -5.47
N ILE A 191 -20.28 8.35 -5.95
CA ILE A 191 -19.22 7.43 -5.52
C ILE A 191 -18.97 7.57 -4.02
N GLY A 192 -18.90 8.79 -3.51
CA GLY A 192 -18.71 9.05 -2.08
C GLY A 192 -19.83 8.42 -1.23
N ILE A 193 -21.09 8.68 -1.57
CA ILE A 193 -22.25 8.12 -0.86
C ILE A 193 -22.27 6.59 -0.95
N ALA A 194 -22.06 6.04 -2.14
CA ALA A 194 -22.06 4.59 -2.36
C ALA A 194 -20.95 3.91 -1.53
N SER A 195 -19.76 4.51 -1.50
CA SER A 195 -18.62 3.99 -0.73
C SER A 195 -18.92 3.97 0.77
N SER A 196 -19.52 5.04 1.30
CA SER A 196 -19.91 5.12 2.72
C SER A 196 -20.98 4.10 3.11
N ILE A 197 -21.88 3.74 2.20
CA ILE A 197 -22.90 2.71 2.45
C ILE A 197 -22.31 1.29 2.34
N SER A 198 -21.29 1.12 1.50
CA SER A 198 -20.71 -0.20 1.20
C SER A 198 -19.73 -0.74 2.24
N GLN A 199 -19.25 0.07 3.20
CA GLN A 199 -18.39 -0.42 4.27
C GLN A 199 -19.24 -1.21 5.29
N PRO A 200 -19.09 -2.55 5.40
CA PRO A 200 -19.69 -3.27 6.50
C PRO A 200 -19.00 -2.88 7.80
N SER A 201 -19.80 -2.60 8.83
CA SER A 201 -19.38 -2.33 10.21
C SER A 201 -18.65 -3.51 10.84
#